data_AF-X7FAD1-F1
#
_entry.id   AF-X7FAD1-F1
#
_cell.length_a   1.000
_cell.length_b   1.000
_cell.length_c   1.000
_cell.angle_alpha   90.00
_cell.angle_beta   90.00
_cell.angle_gamma   90.00
#
_symmetry.space_group_name_H-M   'P 1'
#
loop_
_entity.id
_entity.type
_entity.pdbx_description
1 polymer ?
#
loop_
_entity_poly.entity_id
_entity_poly.type
_entity_poly.pdbx_seq_one_letter_code
_entity_poly.pdbx_strand_id
1 'polypeptide(L)'
;MDELRHPDFPVFRVVVAIAAAFGILIAAVAAIYLGYSGARAPAPPAPADFGVPRLETAPVARHEAWAARQRALLDGAEGRLPITEAMRHVRDRADPYAPLPLPDDGGTR
;
A
#
# COMPACT_ATOMS: atom_id res chain seq x y z
N MET A 1 50.20 -18.05 35.51
CA MET A 1 49.53 -17.24 34.48
C MET A 1 50.41 -17.02 33.23
N ASP A 2 51.54 -17.70 33.07
CA ASP A 2 52.46 -17.52 31.91
C ASP A 2 52.42 -18.65 30.87
N GLU A 3 51.69 -19.75 31.12
CA GLU A 3 51.61 -20.91 30.20
C GLU A 3 50.80 -20.66 28.92
N LEU A 4 50.16 -19.51 28.75
CA LEU A 4 49.39 -19.16 27.55
C LEU A 4 50.19 -18.34 26.51
N ARG A 5 51.46 -18.02 26.77
CA ARG A 5 52.27 -17.14 25.90
C ARG A 5 53.00 -17.86 24.76
N HIS A 6 53.18 -19.18 24.86
CA HIS A 6 53.84 -19.98 23.83
C HIS A 6 52.91 -21.11 23.37
N PRO A 7 52.04 -20.84 22.39
CA PRO A 7 51.25 -21.90 21.76
C PRO A 7 52.16 -22.96 21.13
N ASP A 8 51.91 -24.24 21.46
CA ASP A 8 52.63 -25.43 20.97
C ASP A 8 52.40 -25.74 19.46
N PHE A 9 51.70 -24.85 18.75
CA PHE A 9 51.36 -25.00 17.34
C PHE A 9 51.90 -23.81 16.53
N PRO A 10 52.24 -24.01 15.25
CA PRO A 10 52.85 -22.97 14.42
C PRO A 10 51.83 -21.86 14.11
N VAL A 11 51.73 -20.86 15.00
CA VAL A 11 50.77 -19.74 14.97
C VAL A 11 50.68 -19.10 13.59
N PHE A 12 51.83 -18.86 12.96
CA PHE A 12 51.88 -18.28 11.62
C PHE A 12 51.10 -19.10 10.58
N ARG A 13 51.22 -20.44 10.63
CA ARG A 13 50.48 -21.33 9.71
C ARG A 13 48.98 -21.31 9.99
N VAL A 14 48.58 -21.21 11.26
CA VAL A 14 47.17 -21.11 11.65
C VAL A 14 46.58 -19.78 11.15
N VAL A 15 47.29 -18.67 11.34
CA VAL A 15 46.87 -17.35 10.85
C VAL A 15 46.74 -17.34 9.32
N VAL A 16 47.71 -17.91 8.61
CA VAL A 16 47.65 -18.05 7.14
C VAL A 16 46.47 -18.91 6.72
N ALA A 17 46.21 -20.03 7.40
CA ALA A 17 45.08 -20.91 7.10
C ALA A 17 43.73 -20.20 7.32
N ILE A 18 43.60 -19.44 8.40
CA ILE A 18 42.41 -18.63 8.69
C ILE A 18 42.21 -17.57 7.59
N ALA A 19 43.26 -16.83 7.24
CA ALA A 19 43.20 -15.82 6.19
C ALA A 19 42.83 -16.44 4.82
N ALA A 20 43.39 -17.60 4.50
CA ALA A 20 43.06 -18.34 3.28
C ALA A 20 41.60 -18.81 3.28
N ALA A 21 41.08 -19.31 4.40
CA ALA A 21 39.68 -19.72 4.53
C ALA A 21 38.72 -18.54 4.32
N PHE A 22 39.01 -17.37 4.91
CA PHE A 22 38.23 -16.16 4.66
C PHE A 22 38.33 -15.69 3.20
N GLY A 23 39.52 -15.76 2.59
CA GLY A 23 39.72 -15.42 1.19
C GLY A 23 38.86 -16.28 0.25
N ILE A 24 38.82 -17.60 0.49
CA ILE A 24 37.97 -18.53 -0.27
C ILE A 24 36.49 -18.20 -0.07
N LEU A 25 36.07 -17.93 1.16
CA LEU A 25 34.68 -17.58 1.47
C LEU A 25 34.26 -16.30 0.75
N ILE A 26 35.08 -15.25 0.80
CA ILE A 26 34.82 -13.98 0.11
C ILE A 26 34.74 -14.19 -1.41
N ALA A 27 35.66 -14.96 -1.98
CA ALA A 27 35.65 -15.27 -3.41
C ALA A 27 34.38 -16.03 -3.83
N ALA A 28 33.94 -17.00 -3.04
CA ALA A 28 32.71 -17.75 -3.30
C ALA A 28 31.47 -16.85 -3.22
N VAL A 29 31.38 -16.00 -2.20
CA VAL A 29 30.27 -15.02 -2.06
C VAL A 29 30.27 -14.05 -3.23
N ALA A 30 31.42 -13.52 -3.64
CA ALA A 30 31.54 -12.66 -4.81
C ALA A 30 31.09 -13.38 -6.09
N ALA A 31 31.53 -14.62 -6.31
CA ALA A 31 31.13 -15.41 -7.47
C ALA A 31 29.60 -15.62 -7.53
N ILE A 32 28.97 -15.91 -6.39
CA ILE A 32 27.51 -16.06 -6.30
C ILE A 32 26.81 -14.72 -6.56
N TYR A 33 27.27 -13.63 -5.93
CA TYR A 33 26.67 -12.31 -6.09
C TYR A 33 26.79 -11.75 -7.52
N LEU A 34 27.91 -12.05 -8.22
CA LEU A 34 28.12 -11.63 -9.60
C LEU A 34 27.42 -12.56 -10.61
N GLY A 35 27.45 -13.88 -10.40
CA GLY A 35 26.95 -14.89 -11.35
C GLY A 35 25.46 -15.22 -11.23
N TYR A 36 24.86 -15.06 -10.05
CA TYR A 36 23.45 -15.36 -9.83
C TYR A 36 22.66 -14.07 -9.59
N SER A 37 21.89 -13.65 -10.60
CA SER A 37 21.07 -12.43 -10.55
C SER A 37 20.03 -12.45 -9.42
N GLY A 38 19.56 -13.63 -9.01
CA GLY A 38 18.62 -13.81 -7.90
C GLY A 38 19.22 -13.60 -6.50
N ALA A 39 20.55 -13.52 -6.36
CA ALA A 39 21.20 -13.14 -5.09
C ALA A 39 21.17 -11.64 -4.83
N ARG A 40 20.79 -10.83 -5.82
CA ARG A 40 20.67 -9.37 -5.69
C ARG A 40 19.25 -9.04 -5.25
N ALA A 41 19.12 -8.12 -4.30
CA ALA A 41 17.82 -7.53 -4.02
C ALA A 41 17.26 -6.92 -5.32
N PRO A 42 15.96 -7.11 -5.64
CA PRO A 42 15.35 -6.42 -6.76
C PRO A 42 15.55 -4.92 -6.56
N ALA A 43 16.06 -4.24 -7.60
CA ALA A 43 16.17 -2.80 -7.55
C ALA A 43 14.76 -2.22 -7.31
N PRO A 44 14.61 -1.20 -6.44
CA PRO A 44 13.35 -0.50 -6.35
C PRO A 44 13.00 0.05 -7.74
N PRO A 45 11.73 -0.01 -8.16
CA PRO A 45 11.30 0.54 -9.43
C PRO A 45 11.76 2.00 -9.53
N ALA A 46 12.32 2.36 -10.68
CA ALA A 46 12.73 3.72 -10.94
C ALA A 46 11.49 4.63 -10.95
N PRO A 47 11.59 5.91 -10.57
CA PRO A 47 10.47 6.85 -10.68
C PRO A 47 9.83 6.90 -12.08
N ALA A 48 10.61 6.60 -13.12
CA ALA A 48 10.15 6.51 -14.51
C ALA A 48 9.22 5.31 -14.77
N ASP A 49 9.30 4.25 -13.95
CA ASP A 49 8.47 3.03 -14.09
C ASP A 49 7.02 3.26 -13.64
N PHE A 50 6.77 4.31 -12.85
CA PHE A 50 5.44 4.66 -12.34
C PHE A 50 4.58 5.46 -13.32
N GLY A 51 5.10 5.75 -14.52
CA GLY A 51 4.43 6.58 -15.51
C GLY A 51 4.24 8.03 -15.05
N VAL A 52 3.49 8.81 -15.83
CA VAL A 52 3.17 10.20 -15.47
C VAL A 52 2.14 10.19 -14.35
N PRO A 53 2.32 10.96 -13.26
CA PRO A 53 1.30 11.13 -12.24
C PRO A 53 -0.01 11.58 -12.87
N ARG A 54 -1.05 10.74 -12.74
CA ARG A 54 -2.41 11.09 -13.20
C ARG A 54 -3.22 11.52 -11.99
N LEU A 55 -3.89 12.65 -12.12
CA LEU A 55 -4.86 13.08 -11.13
C LEU A 55 -6.05 12.13 -11.17
N GLU A 56 -6.45 11.62 -10.02
CA GLU A 56 -7.68 10.84 -9.89
C GLU A 56 -8.87 11.80 -10.01
N THR A 57 -9.48 11.88 -11.20
CA THR A 57 -10.63 12.77 -11.46
C THR A 57 -11.98 12.11 -11.16
N ALA A 58 -12.01 10.80 -10.92
CA ALA A 58 -13.24 10.06 -10.66
C ALA A 58 -14.02 10.53 -9.41
N PRO A 59 -13.38 10.93 -8.29
CA PRO A 59 -14.10 11.50 -7.15
C PRO A 59 -14.76 12.84 -7.49
N VAL A 60 -14.07 13.71 -8.24
CA VAL A 60 -14.59 15.02 -8.64
C VAL A 60 -15.80 14.87 -9.55
N ALA A 61 -15.69 14.03 -10.58
CA ALA A 61 -16.80 13.76 -11.51
C ALA A 61 -18.03 13.16 -10.80
N ARG A 62 -17.82 12.26 -9.82
CA ARG A 62 -18.92 11.71 -9.00
C ARG A 62 -19.61 12.76 -8.14
N HIS A 63 -18.84 13.65 -7.51
CA HIS A 63 -19.40 14.73 -6.72
C HIS A 63 -20.19 15.72 -7.58
N GLU A 64 -19.69 16.08 -8.77
CA GLU A 64 -20.39 16.96 -9.70
C GLU A 64 -21.73 16.36 -10.16
N ALA A 65 -21.75 15.07 -10.49
CA ALA A 65 -22.97 14.36 -10.86
C ALA A 65 -23.98 14.31 -9.71
N TRP A 66 -23.52 14.04 -8.48
CA TRP A 66 -24.37 14.09 -7.29
C TRP A 66 -24.93 15.50 -7.06
N ALA A 67 -24.10 16.53 -7.15
CA ALA A 67 -24.53 17.92 -6.95
C ALA A 67 -25.55 18.37 -7.99
N ALA A 68 -25.36 17.98 -9.26
CA ALA A 68 -26.33 18.22 -10.32
C ALA A 68 -27.68 17.55 -10.03
N ARG A 69 -27.66 16.29 -9.54
CA ARG A 69 -28.86 15.58 -9.13
C ARG A 69 -29.57 16.29 -7.96
N GLN A 70 -28.83 16.73 -6.93
CA GLN A 70 -29.43 17.43 -5.80
C GLN A 70 -30.11 18.75 -6.21
N ARG A 71 -29.50 19.51 -7.13
CA ARG A 71 -30.14 20.73 -7.66
C ARG A 71 -31.45 20.39 -8.37
N ALA A 72 -31.46 19.37 -9.23
CA ALA A 72 -32.67 18.93 -9.91
C ALA A 72 -33.78 18.50 -8.92
N LEU A 73 -33.41 17.80 -7.84
CA LEU A 73 -34.36 17.43 -6.78
C LEU A 73 -34.95 18.65 -6.07
N LEU A 74 -34.11 19.63 -5.73
CA LEU A 74 -34.55 20.88 -5.09
C LEU A 74 -35.44 21.73 -6.01
N ASP A 75 -35.18 21.68 -7.32
CA ASP A 75 -36.01 22.31 -8.35
C ASP A 75 -37.34 21.55 -8.59
N GLY A 76 -37.51 20.39 -7.95
CA GLY A 76 -38.75 19.61 -7.96
C GLY A 76 -38.86 18.61 -9.11
N ALA A 77 -37.72 18.13 -9.67
CA ALA A 77 -37.71 17.17 -10.76
C ALA A 77 -38.44 15.84 -10.45
N GLU A 78 -38.55 15.46 -9.17
CA GLU A 78 -39.29 14.27 -8.71
C GLU A 78 -40.68 14.60 -8.12
N GLY A 79 -41.15 15.83 -8.33
CA GLY A 79 -42.37 16.34 -7.71
C GLY A 79 -42.17 16.79 -6.26
N ARG A 80 -43.09 17.61 -5.76
CA ARG A 80 -43.06 18.08 -4.36
C ARG A 80 -44.05 17.27 -3.54
N LEU A 81 -43.55 16.58 -2.52
CA LEU A 81 -44.42 15.93 -1.54
C LEU A 81 -45.20 17.00 -0.76
N PRO A 82 -46.53 16.87 -0.59
CA PRO A 82 -47.30 17.79 0.24
C PRO A 82 -46.74 17.84 1.66
N ILE A 83 -46.67 19.04 2.26
CA ILE A 83 -46.03 19.25 3.57
C ILE A 83 -46.64 18.36 4.66
N THR A 84 -47.94 18.10 4.61
CA THR A 84 -48.65 17.24 5.57
C THR A 84 -48.21 15.78 5.48
N GLU A 85 -47.85 15.30 4.30
CA GLU A 85 -47.37 13.94 4.08
C GLU A 85 -45.88 13.82 4.45
N ALA A 86 -45.08 14.83 4.10
CA ALA A 86 -43.68 14.94 4.54
C ALA A 86 -43.55 14.92 6.07
N MET A 87 -44.36 15.72 6.77
CA MET A 87 -44.36 15.76 8.24
C MET A 87 -44.79 14.44 8.87
N ARG A 88 -45.68 13.69 8.22
CA ARG A 88 -46.08 12.35 8.65
C ARG A 88 -44.92 11.37 8.56
N HIS A 89 -44.18 11.38 7.44
CA HIS A 89 -42.98 10.55 7.29
C HIS A 89 -41.88 10.89 8.29
N VAL A 90 -41.68 12.18 8.62
CA VAL A 90 -40.71 12.58 9.66
C VAL A 90 -41.16 12.12 11.03
N ARG A 91 -42.46 12.26 11.36
CA ARG A 91 -43.02 11.84 12.65
C ARG A 91 -42.97 10.33 12.86
N ASP A 92 -43.27 9.56 11.82
CA ASP A 92 -43.37 8.10 11.89
C ASP A 92 -41.97 7.43 11.77
N ARG A 93 -40.90 8.23 11.64
CA ARG A 93 -39.51 7.75 11.62
C ARG A 93 -39.04 7.44 13.04
N ALA A 94 -38.59 6.21 13.27
CA ALA A 94 -38.14 5.74 14.58
C ALA A 94 -36.86 6.44 15.08
N ASP A 95 -36.00 6.90 14.16
CA ASP A 95 -34.82 7.71 14.47
C ASP A 95 -34.72 8.86 13.44
N PRO A 96 -34.82 10.13 13.87
CA PRO A 96 -34.70 11.30 13.00
C PRO A 96 -33.31 11.44 12.36
N TYR A 97 -32.30 10.81 12.94
CA TYR A 97 -30.90 10.90 12.52
C TYR A 97 -30.41 9.62 11.83
N ALA A 98 -31.26 8.58 11.74
CA ALA A 98 -30.90 7.39 11.00
C ALA A 98 -30.68 7.74 9.52
N PRO A 99 -29.54 7.34 8.94
CA PRO A 99 -29.24 7.62 7.54
C PRO A 99 -30.37 7.11 6.66
N LEU A 100 -30.76 7.91 5.67
CA LEU A 100 -31.71 7.47 4.66
C LEU A 100 -31.16 6.20 4.00
N PRO A 101 -32.00 5.17 3.77
CA PRO A 101 -31.56 4.01 3.01
C PRO A 101 -31.00 4.50 1.69
N LEU A 102 -29.75 4.13 1.42
CA LEU A 102 -29.12 4.44 0.14
C LEU A 102 -29.97 3.80 -0.97
N PRO A 103 -30.14 4.47 -2.12
CA PRO A 103 -30.67 3.81 -3.30
C PRO A 103 -29.90 2.52 -3.54
N ASP A 104 -30.61 1.47 -3.95
CA ASP A 104 -30.00 0.20 -4.30
C ASP A 104 -29.06 0.45 -5.49
N ASP A 105 -27.79 0.72 -5.21
CA ASP A 105 -26.75 0.86 -6.21
C ASP A 105 -26.51 -0.54 -6.76
N GLY A 106 -27.37 -0.99 -7.69
CA GLY A 106 -27.37 -2.31 -8.31
C GLY A 106 -25.94 -2.78 -8.59
N GLY A 107 -25.41 -3.57 -7.65
CA GLY A 107 -23.98 -3.76 -7.52
C GLY A 107 -23.47 -4.69 -8.61
N THR A 108 -22.86 -4.12 -9.66
CA THR A 108 -21.88 -4.86 -10.44
C THR A 108 -20.53 -4.73 -9.74
N ARG A 109 -20.25 -5.71 -8.87
CA ARG A 109 -18.89 -6.11 -8.51
C ARG A 109 -18.23 -6.84 -9.67
#